data_AF-A0A5J4PSI6-F1
#
_entry.id   AF-A0A5J4PSI6-F1
#
_cell.length_a   1.000
_cell.length_b   1.000
_cell.length_c   1.000
_cell.angle_alpha   90.00
_cell.angle_beta   90.00
_cell.angle_gamma   90.00
#
_symmetry.space_group_name_H-M   'P 1'
#
loop_
_entity.id
_entity.type
_entity.pdbx_description
1 polymer ?
#
loop_
_entity_poly.entity_id
_entity_poly.type
_entity_poly.pdbx_seq_one_letter_code
_entity_poly.pdbx_strand_id
1 'polypeptide(L)' 'MCGIVGYIGKRAACPILIKGLKRLEYRGYDSAGVALISDDRQLNVYKAKGKVSELE' A
#
# COMPACT_ATOMS: atom_id res chain seq x y z
N MET A 1 4.42 -7.12 -14.19
CA MET A 1 5.62 -6.63 -13.47
C MET A 1 5.13 -6.09 -12.11
N CYS A 2 5.96 -5.99 -11.08
CA CYS A 2 5.51 -5.61 -9.74
C CYS A 2 6.24 -4.33 -9.25
N GLY A 3 5.58 -3.55 -8.40
CA GLY A 3 6.16 -2.39 -7.71
C GLY A 3 5.94 -2.51 -6.21
N ILE A 4 6.92 -2.06 -5.41
CA ILE A 4 6.86 -2.10 -3.95
C ILE A 4 7.27 -0.73 -3.41
N VAL A 5 6.58 -0.27 -2.36
CA VAL A 5 6.93 0.93 -1.59
C VAL A 5 6.85 0.62 -0.10
N GLY A 6 7.72 1.23 0.68
CA GLY A 6 7.73 1.10 2.14
C GLY A 6 7.86 2.48 2.80
N TYR A 7 7.33 2.59 4.01
CA TYR A 7 7.44 3.80 4.83
C TYR A 7 7.70 3.43 6.28
N ILE A 8 8.67 4.09 6.89
CA ILE A 8 8.95 4.05 8.34
C ILE A 8 9.06 5.49 8.81
N GLY A 9 8.28 5.87 9.81
CA GLY A 9 8.31 7.20 10.38
C GLY A 9 7.09 7.51 11.24
N LYS A 10 6.96 8.77 11.63
CA LYS A 10 5.95 9.23 12.60
C LYS A 10 4.60 9.62 11.99
N ARG A 11 4.48 9.62 10.66
CA ARG A 11 3.23 9.99 9.97
C ARG A 11 2.37 8.75 9.75
N ALA A 12 1.08 8.95 9.52
CA ALA A 12 0.21 7.87 9.06
C ALA A 12 0.77 7.24 7.78
N ALA A 13 1.04 5.93 7.83
CA ALA A 13 1.70 5.21 6.73
C ALA A 13 0.77 5.03 5.53
N CYS A 14 -0.53 4.79 5.74
CA CYS A 14 -1.49 4.48 4.69
C CYS A 14 -1.50 5.51 3.53
N PRO A 15 -1.68 6.84 3.77
CA PRO A 15 -1.68 7.82 2.68
C PRO A 15 -0.37 7.89 1.90
N ILE A 16 0.76 7.63 2.58
CA ILE A 16 2.09 7.64 1.97
C ILE A 16 2.26 6.42 1.06
N LEU A 17 1.86 5.24 1.54
CA LEU A 17 1.90 3.99 0.78
C LEU A 17 0.98 4.06 -0.44
N ILE A 18 -0.26 4.52 -0.30
CA ILE A 18 -1.21 4.67 -1.42
C ILE A 18 -0.65 5.61 -2.49
N LYS A 19 -0.11 6.76 -2.09
CA LYS A 19 0.51 7.71 -3.03
C LYS A 19 1.73 7.12 -3.73
N GLY A 20 2.55 6.35 -3.01
CA GLY A 20 3.71 5.65 -3.57
C GLY A 20 3.30 4.57 -4.57
N LEU A 21 2.30 3.75 -4.24
CA LEU A 21 1.75 2.72 -5.11
C LEU A 21 1.14 3.32 -6.38
N LYS A 22 0.37 4.42 -6.29
CA LYS A 22 -0.16 5.13 -7.46
C LYS A 22 0.94 5.56 -8.44
N ARG A 23 2.12 5.96 -7.95
CA ARG A 23 3.28 6.29 -8.81
C ARG A 23 3.92 5.06 -9.47
N LEU A 24 3.72 3.88 -8.90
CA LEU A 24 4.26 2.61 -9.40
C LEU A 24 3.24 1.80 -10.21
N GLU A 25 2.00 2.28 -10.35
CA GLU A 25 0.90 1.55 -11.02
C GLU A 25 1.21 1.23 -12.49
N TYR A 26 2.07 2.01 -13.15
CA TYR A 26 2.56 1.70 -14.51
C TYR A 26 3.32 0.36 -14.58
N ARG A 27 3.82 -0.17 -13.46
CA ARG A 27 4.50 -1.48 -13.39
C ARG A 27 3.52 -2.64 -13.29
N GLY A 28 2.32 -2.42 -12.74
CA GLY A 28 1.33 -3.48 -12.53
C GLY A 28 0.04 -2.95 -11.91
N TYR A 29 -1.08 -3.47 -12.40
CA TYR A 29 -2.44 -3.01 -12.08
C TYR A 29 -3.43 -4.17 -11.89
N ASP A 30 -2.95 -5.42 -11.85
CA ASP A 30 -3.79 -6.62 -11.69
C ASP A 30 -4.23 -6.83 -10.23
N SER A 31 -3.42 -6.34 -9.28
CA SER A 31 -3.73 -6.38 -7.84
C SER A 31 -2.89 -5.36 -7.09
N ALA A 32 -3.39 -4.95 -5.93
CA ALA A 32 -2.68 -4.09 -5.00
C ALA A 32 -2.86 -4.60 -3.56
N GLY A 33 -1.88 -4.30 -2.70
CA GLY A 33 -2.00 -4.56 -1.28
C GLY A 33 -1.11 -3.65 -0.44
N VAL A 34 -1.52 -3.43 0.80
CA VAL A 34 -0.77 -2.70 1.82
C VAL A 34 -0.75 -3.46 3.12
N ALA A 35 0.36 -3.37 3.85
CA ALA A 35 0.48 -3.91 5.19
C ALA A 35 0.85 -2.76 6.14
N LEU A 36 0.14 -2.68 7.26
CA LEU A 36 0.26 -1.61 8.24
C LEU A 36 0.47 -2.24 9.62
N ILE A 37 1.39 -1.68 10.39
CA ILE A 37 1.56 -2.05 11.80
C ILE A 37 0.73 -1.06 12.62
N SER A 38 -0.22 -1.57 13.40
CA SER A 38 -1.01 -0.77 14.35
C SER A 38 -0.25 -0.54 15.66
N ASP A 39 -0.77 0.36 16.49
CA ASP A 39 -0.13 0.76 17.76
C ASP A 39 0.04 -0.41 18.75
N ASP A 40 -0.84 -1.42 18.67
CA ASP A 40 -0.77 -2.69 19.39
C ASP A 40 0.25 -3.68 18.79
N ARG A 41 1.08 -3.23 17.85
CA ARG A 41 2.09 -4.00 17.11
C ARG A 41 1.51 -5.13 16.27
N GLN A 42 0.21 -5.11 15.97
CA GLN A 42 -0.40 -6.07 15.06
C GLN A 42 -0.17 -5.67 13.61
N LEU A 43 0.06 -6.67 12.76
CA LEU A 43 0.21 -6.48 11.32
C LEU A 43 -1.15 -6.64 10.65
N ASN A 44 -1.70 -5.55 10.14
CA ASN A 44 -2.94 -5.54 9.37
C ASN A 44 -2.61 -5.52 7.88
N VAL A 45 -3.17 -6.47 7.14
CA VAL A 45 -2.89 -6.64 5.70
C VAL A 45 -4.18 -6.47 4.92
N TYR A 46 -4.15 -5.57 3.94
CA TYR A 46 -5.26 -5.27 3.04
C TYR A 46 -4.84 -5.61 1.60
N LYS A 47 -5.70 -6.32 0.88
CA LYS A 47 -5.44 -6.75 -0.50
C LYS A 47 -6.70 -6.55 -1.32
N ALA A 48 -6.55 -6.06 -2.53
CA ALA A 48 -7.61 -5.92 -3.50
C ALA A 48 -7.14 -6.42 -4.88
N LYS A 49 -8.07 -6.98 -5.66
CA LYS A 49 -7.83 -7.22 -7.09
C LYS A 49 -8.04 -5.91 -7.85
N GLY A 50 -7.26 -5.69 -8.89
CA GLY A 50 -7.30 -4.46 -9.67
C GLY A 50 -6.34 -3.38 -9.20
N LYS A 51 -6.72 -2.13 -9.47
CA LYS A 51 -5.88 -0.94 -9.31
C LYS A 51 -5.71 -0.53 -7.86
N VAL A 52 -4.78 0.40 -7.62
CA VAL A 52 -4.54 0.96 -6.27
C VAL A 52 -5.77 1.68 -5.72
N SER A 53 -6.67 2.17 -6.58
CA SER A 53 -7.94 2.80 -6.18
C SER A 53 -8.86 1.88 -5.39
N GLU A 54 -8.74 0.56 -5.53
CA GLU A 54 -9.55 -0.42 -4.78
C GLU A 54 -9.11 -0.56 -3.31
N LEU A 55 -8.04 0.12 -2.89
CA LEU A 55 -7.55 0.18 -1.51
C LEU A 55 -7.86 1.52 -0.82
N GLU A 56 -8.52 2.46 -1.49
CA GLU A 56 -8.98 3.73 -0.89
C GLU A 56 -10.32 3.55 -0.16
#